data_AF-A0A378PTB4-F1
#
_entry.id   AF-A0A378PTB4-F1
#
_cell.length_a   1.000
_cell.length_b   1.000
_cell.length_c   1.000
_cell.angle_alpha   90.00
_cell.angle_beta   90.00
_cell.angle_gamma   90.00
#
_symmetry.space_group_name_H-M   'P 1'
#
loop_
_entity.id
_entity.type
_entity.pdbx_description
1 polymer ?
#
loop_
_entity_poly.entity_id
_entity_poly.type
_entity_poly.pdbx_seq_one_letter_code
_entity_poly.pdbx_strand_id
1 'polypeptide(L)'
;MITQRHAYILDKPHSQIKLLKRDHADNLPIIKANHQSAWQDFKAFILSVYANLPTQFATPHIEKWCNGWQIRNHFFAYFKYDAYLGNAPIISVILNKKRLMIQLDWHAYKAAQSASTLANFNAWMDANLSKITDGDLPFYYWTNEIDEYGDFMPMSGFYHDFNDQHLDTDTNWCRVGTYILAEDLDDFDAD
;
A
#
# COMPACT_ATOMS: atom_id res chain seq x y z
N MET A 1 16.48 3.35 4.67
CA MET A 1 16.04 1.94 4.63
C MET A 1 14.85 1.81 5.57
N ILE A 2 13.81 1.06 5.18
CA ILE A 2 12.66 0.79 6.04
C ILE A 2 12.98 -0.45 6.87
N THR A 3 12.62 -0.42 8.14
CA THR A 3 13.02 -1.42 9.15
C THR A 3 11.81 -1.81 10.00
N GLN A 4 11.90 -2.91 10.73
CA GLN A 4 10.90 -3.42 11.67
C GLN A 4 10.44 -2.35 12.66
N ARG A 5 11.37 -1.52 13.16
CA ARG A 5 11.07 -0.38 14.04
C ARG A 5 9.99 0.53 13.45
N HIS A 6 10.04 0.80 12.14
CA HIS A 6 9.08 1.69 11.49
C HIS A 6 7.67 1.10 11.52
N ALA A 7 7.54 -0.21 11.29
CA ALA A 7 6.26 -0.91 11.39
C ALA A 7 5.72 -0.89 12.83
N TYR A 8 6.57 -1.13 13.83
CA TYR A 8 6.15 -1.16 15.24
C TYR A 8 5.75 0.19 15.79
N ILE A 9 6.30 1.29 15.28
CA ILE A 9 5.82 2.65 15.61
C ILE A 9 4.34 2.81 15.26
N LEU A 10 3.86 2.16 14.19
CA LEU A 10 2.48 2.28 13.73
C LEU A 10 1.48 1.59 14.65
N ASP A 11 1.92 0.63 15.48
CA ASP A 11 1.11 -0.05 16.50
C ASP A 11 0.99 0.78 17.79
N LYS A 12 0.45 1.99 17.63
CA LYS A 12 0.16 2.90 18.74
C LYS A 12 -1.16 2.56 19.43
N PRO A 13 -1.36 2.99 20.70
CA PRO A 13 -2.59 2.71 21.44
C PRO A 13 -3.88 3.25 20.80
N HIS A 14 -3.82 4.48 20.26
CA HIS A 14 -4.97 5.12 19.60
C HIS A 14 -4.53 5.94 18.39
N SER A 15 -5.33 5.91 17.33
CA SER A 15 -5.13 6.79 16.16
C SER A 15 -5.66 8.20 16.41
N GLN A 16 -6.76 8.33 17.14
CA GLN A 16 -7.41 9.61 17.40
C GLN A 16 -6.62 10.42 18.43
N ILE A 17 -6.21 11.63 18.07
CA ILE A 17 -5.46 12.53 18.96
C ILE A 17 -6.27 12.86 20.21
N LYS A 18 -7.61 12.93 20.11
CA LYS A 18 -8.50 13.14 21.26
C LYS A 18 -8.38 12.03 22.31
N LEU A 19 -8.28 10.77 21.86
CA LEU A 19 -8.14 9.62 22.76
C LEU A 19 -6.72 9.56 23.34
N LEU A 20 -5.70 9.85 22.53
CA LEU A 20 -4.33 9.96 23.03
C LEU A 20 -4.18 11.06 24.09
N LYS A 21 -4.85 12.21 23.92
CA LYS A 21 -4.88 13.28 24.94
C LYS A 21 -5.58 12.85 26.24
N ARG A 22 -6.56 11.95 26.15
CA ARG A 22 -7.33 11.48 27.31
C ARG A 22 -6.55 10.41 28.09
N ASP A 23 -6.00 9.43 27.37
CA ASP A 23 -5.50 8.19 27.97
C ASP A 23 -3.96 8.11 28.01
N HIS A 24 -3.27 8.92 27.19
CA HIS A 24 -1.82 8.87 27.00
C HIS A 24 -1.20 10.27 26.88
N ALA A 25 -1.69 11.25 27.64
CA ALA A 25 -1.32 12.66 27.51
C ALA A 25 0.20 12.89 27.61
N ASP A 26 0.86 12.26 28.58
CA ASP A 26 2.30 12.41 28.84
C ASP A 26 3.15 11.82 27.70
N ASN A 27 2.64 10.76 27.05
CA ASN A 27 3.33 10.08 25.96
C ASN A 27 3.03 10.68 24.57
N LEU A 28 1.99 11.53 24.45
CA LEU A 28 1.57 12.08 23.17
C LEU A 28 2.69 12.81 22.40
N PRO A 29 3.54 13.65 23.02
CA PRO A 29 4.65 14.29 22.31
C PRO A 29 5.62 13.28 21.70
N ILE A 30 5.96 12.23 22.45
CA ILE A 30 6.88 11.17 22.01
C ILE A 30 6.24 10.33 20.89
N ILE A 31 4.97 9.95 21.03
CA ILE A 31 4.22 9.22 20.00
C ILE A 31 4.25 10.00 18.68
N LYS A 32 3.98 11.32 18.73
CA LYS A 32 4.02 12.19 17.55
C LYS A 32 5.42 12.28 16.94
N ALA A 33 6.44 12.52 17.77
CA ALA A 33 7.81 12.62 17.30
C ALA A 33 8.28 11.33 16.61
N ASN A 34 7.98 10.17 17.20
CA ASN A 34 8.33 8.87 16.64
C ASN A 34 7.64 8.62 15.29
N HIS A 35 6.33 8.91 15.18
CA HIS A 35 5.61 8.77 13.91
C HIS A 35 6.11 9.72 12.84
N GLN A 36 6.41 10.97 13.21
CA GLN A 36 6.95 11.94 12.27
C GLN A 36 8.32 11.52 11.75
N SER A 37 9.21 11.03 12.63
CA SER A 37 10.53 10.52 12.24
C SER A 37 10.38 9.33 11.29
N ALA A 38 9.60 8.30 11.67
CA ALA A 38 9.40 7.12 10.85
C ALA A 38 8.77 7.46 9.48
N TRP A 39 7.90 8.47 9.43
CA TRP A 39 7.34 8.95 8.17
C TRP A 39 8.35 9.70 7.31
N GLN A 40 9.27 10.46 7.91
CA GLN A 40 10.35 11.11 7.15
C GLN A 40 11.25 10.07 6.49
N ASP A 41 11.54 8.97 7.19
CA ASP A 41 12.31 7.85 6.66
C ASP A 41 11.54 7.12 5.55
N PHE A 42 10.24 6.86 5.73
CA PHE A 42 9.36 6.33 4.68
C PHE A 42 9.31 7.25 3.46
N LYS A 43 9.16 8.56 3.65
CA LYS A 43 9.17 9.54 2.57
C LYS A 43 10.51 9.51 1.82
N ALA A 44 11.64 9.46 2.51
CA ALA A 44 12.96 9.39 1.90
C ALA A 44 13.12 8.10 1.07
N PHE A 45 12.64 6.96 1.59
CA PHE A 45 12.60 5.69 0.86
C PHE A 45 11.76 5.78 -0.42
N ILE A 46 10.55 6.32 -0.37
CA ILE A 46 9.71 6.48 -1.57
C ILE A 46 10.39 7.39 -2.61
N LEU A 47 11.04 8.46 -2.16
CA LEU A 47 11.77 9.37 -3.05
C LEU A 47 13.03 8.73 -3.65
N SER A 48 13.72 7.84 -2.91
CA SER A 48 14.86 7.10 -3.47
C SER A 48 14.40 6.08 -4.51
N VAL A 49 13.26 5.40 -4.29
CA VAL A 49 12.66 4.54 -5.32
C VAL A 49 12.31 5.37 -6.55
N TYR A 50 11.62 6.49 -6.38
CA TYR A 50 11.25 7.39 -7.48
C TYR A 50 12.45 7.83 -8.33
N ALA A 51 13.57 8.16 -7.69
CA ALA A 51 14.79 8.58 -8.39
C ALA A 51 15.38 7.50 -9.32
N ASN A 52 15.03 6.23 -9.11
CA ASN A 52 15.47 5.10 -9.92
C ASN A 52 14.40 4.62 -10.92
N LEU A 53 13.21 5.24 -10.93
CA LEU A 53 12.15 4.88 -11.87
C LEU A 53 12.33 5.59 -13.23
N PRO A 54 11.76 5.00 -14.31
CA PRO A 54 11.72 5.66 -15.61
C PRO A 54 11.06 7.05 -15.55
N THR A 55 11.50 7.97 -16.42
CA THR A 55 11.10 9.39 -16.42
C THR A 55 9.62 9.64 -16.74
N GLN A 56 8.89 8.61 -17.17
CA GLN A 56 7.45 8.68 -17.42
C GLN A 56 6.63 8.65 -16.12
N PHE A 57 7.23 8.26 -14.99
CA PHE A 57 6.57 8.32 -13.70
C PHE A 57 6.42 9.77 -13.22
N ALA A 58 5.21 10.12 -12.81
CA ALA A 58 4.93 11.36 -12.12
C ALA A 58 5.57 11.36 -10.72
N THR A 59 5.71 12.54 -10.14
CA THR A 59 6.10 12.67 -8.73
C THR A 59 5.14 11.86 -7.84
N PRO A 60 5.64 10.98 -6.96
CA PRO A 60 4.78 10.10 -6.18
C PRO A 60 3.92 10.90 -5.21
N HIS A 61 2.70 10.42 -5.01
CA HIS A 61 1.90 10.89 -3.89
C HIS A 61 2.42 10.24 -2.61
N ILE A 62 2.62 11.04 -1.57
CA ILE A 62 3.04 10.57 -0.25
C ILE A 62 2.09 11.18 0.78
N GLU A 63 1.27 10.34 1.41
CA GLU A 63 0.30 10.79 2.41
C GLU A 63 1.03 11.26 3.67
N LYS A 64 0.54 12.33 4.32
CA LYS A 64 1.07 12.79 5.61
C LYS A 64 0.75 11.80 6.74
N TRP A 65 1.72 11.60 7.64
CA TRP A 65 1.60 10.74 8.82
C TRP A 65 0.49 11.09 9.81
N CYS A 66 -0.01 12.34 9.77
CA CYS A 66 -1.15 12.76 10.55
C CYS A 66 -2.02 13.75 9.78
N ASN A 67 -3.24 13.90 10.25
CA ASN A 67 -4.05 15.09 10.01
C ASN A 67 -4.41 15.75 11.35
N GLY A 68 -5.24 16.79 11.33
CA GLY A 68 -5.60 17.54 12.54
C GLY A 68 -6.26 16.69 13.65
N TRP A 69 -6.78 15.51 13.32
CA TRP A 69 -7.59 14.69 14.23
C TRP A 69 -6.95 13.34 14.55
N GLN A 70 -6.15 12.77 13.65
CA GLN A 70 -5.60 11.42 13.77
C GLN A 70 -4.14 11.33 13.33
N ILE A 71 -3.41 10.45 14.02
CA ILE A 71 -2.13 9.88 13.58
C ILE A 71 -2.45 8.61 12.80
N ARG A 72 -1.92 8.48 11.58
CA ARG A 72 -2.25 7.37 10.65
C ARG A 72 -1.74 6.02 11.18
N ASN A 73 -2.47 4.94 10.88
CA ASN A 73 -2.10 3.56 11.24
C ASN A 73 -1.21 2.87 10.20
N HIS A 74 -1.08 3.47 9.03
CA HIS A 74 -0.14 3.09 8.00
C HIS A 74 0.47 4.35 7.40
N PHE A 75 1.60 4.18 6.72
CA PHE A 75 2.08 5.14 5.75
C PHE A 75 1.72 4.67 4.35
N PHE A 76 1.29 5.61 3.52
CA PHE A 76 0.78 5.35 2.19
C PHE A 76 1.47 6.24 1.17
N ALA A 77 1.92 5.65 0.09
CA ALA A 77 2.37 6.35 -1.10
C ALA A 77 1.85 5.63 -2.35
N TYR A 78 1.79 6.33 -3.47
CA TYR A 78 1.57 5.67 -4.75
C TYR A 78 2.33 6.33 -5.89
N PHE A 79 2.62 5.50 -6.88
CA PHE A 79 3.24 5.86 -8.14
C PHE A 79 2.23 5.73 -9.28
N LYS A 80 2.38 6.60 -10.27
CA LYS A 80 1.64 6.62 -11.52
C LYS A 80 2.53 7.17 -12.63
N TYR A 81 2.24 6.78 -13.86
CA TYR A 81 2.74 7.54 -15.00
C TYR A 81 2.03 8.90 -15.11
N ASP A 82 2.74 9.91 -15.60
CA ASP A 82 2.20 11.26 -15.83
C ASP A 82 0.94 11.23 -16.71
N ALA A 83 0.95 10.39 -17.74
CA ALA A 83 -0.19 10.21 -18.64
C ALA A 83 -1.45 9.63 -17.96
N TYR A 84 -1.32 9.06 -16.76
CA TYR A 84 -2.40 8.36 -16.04
C TYR A 84 -2.72 8.96 -14.66
N LEU A 85 -2.30 10.20 -14.38
CA LEU A 85 -2.58 10.87 -13.10
C LEU A 85 -4.08 10.86 -12.74
N GLY A 86 -4.95 11.05 -13.74
CA GLY A 86 -6.41 11.05 -13.58
C GLY A 86 -7.05 9.68 -13.40
N ASN A 87 -6.33 8.58 -13.64
CA ASN A 87 -6.92 7.24 -13.66
C ASN A 87 -6.98 6.63 -12.25
N ALA A 88 -7.89 5.69 -11.99
CA ALA A 88 -7.97 5.02 -10.70
C ALA A 88 -6.83 4.03 -10.39
N PRO A 89 -6.29 3.26 -11.36
CA PRO A 89 -5.21 2.33 -11.10
C PRO A 89 -3.96 3.02 -10.56
N ILE A 90 -3.36 2.44 -9.52
CA ILE A 90 -2.12 2.91 -8.88
C ILE A 90 -1.20 1.74 -8.56
N ILE A 91 0.11 2.02 -8.50
CA ILE A 91 1.05 1.16 -7.77
C ILE A 91 1.20 1.78 -6.40
N SER A 92 0.61 1.17 -5.38
CA SER A 92 0.66 1.67 -4.01
C SER A 92 1.73 0.98 -3.19
N VAL A 93 2.31 1.75 -2.27
CA VAL A 93 3.23 1.27 -1.25
C VAL A 93 2.64 1.59 0.11
N ILE A 94 2.48 0.55 0.93
CA ILE A 94 1.86 0.66 2.25
C ILE A 94 2.81 0.08 3.28
N LEU A 95 3.20 0.87 4.27
CA LEU A 95 3.81 0.35 5.49
C LEU A 95 2.76 0.38 6.60
N ASN A 96 2.42 -0.78 7.13
CA ASN A 96 1.57 -0.91 8.31
C ASN A 96 2.28 -1.70 9.41
N LYS A 97 1.60 -1.93 10.54
CA LYS A 97 2.20 -2.65 11.67
C LYS A 97 2.56 -4.12 11.41
N LYS A 98 1.98 -4.73 10.37
CA LYS A 98 2.22 -6.13 10.00
C LYS A 98 3.27 -6.28 8.90
N ARG A 99 3.36 -5.35 7.94
CA ARG A 99 4.15 -5.52 6.71
C ARG A 99 4.35 -4.24 5.92
N LEU A 100 5.38 -4.26 5.07
CA LEU A 100 5.54 -3.37 3.92
C LEU A 100 4.96 -4.07 2.69
N MET A 101 4.04 -3.41 1.97
CA MET A 101 3.35 -3.96 0.80
C MET A 101 3.58 -3.09 -0.41
N ILE A 102 3.74 -3.71 -1.57
CA ILE A 102 3.77 -3.07 -2.88
C ILE A 102 2.74 -3.78 -3.75
N GLN A 103 1.78 -3.04 -4.29
CA GLN A 103 0.63 -3.64 -4.95
C GLN A 103 0.07 -2.77 -6.07
N LEU A 104 -0.45 -3.43 -7.10
CA LEU A 104 -1.38 -2.84 -8.05
C LEU A 104 -2.77 -2.77 -7.38
N ASP A 105 -3.33 -1.57 -7.32
CA ASP A 105 -4.60 -1.30 -6.64
C ASP A 105 -5.51 -0.40 -7.48
N TRP A 106 -6.81 -0.51 -7.23
CA TRP A 106 -7.84 0.35 -7.77
C TRP A 106 -8.20 1.43 -6.77
N HIS A 107 -7.77 2.67 -7.03
CA HIS A 107 -8.07 3.80 -6.16
C HIS A 107 -9.52 4.27 -6.33
N ALA A 108 -10.46 3.61 -5.65
CA ALA A 108 -11.90 3.84 -5.78
C ALA A 108 -12.33 5.31 -5.63
N TYR A 109 -11.65 6.09 -4.77
CA TYR A 109 -11.91 7.53 -4.61
C TYR A 109 -11.68 8.36 -5.88
N LYS A 110 -10.88 7.88 -6.83
CA LYS A 110 -10.65 8.50 -8.14
C LYS A 110 -11.45 7.84 -9.26
N ALA A 111 -12.16 6.75 -8.99
CA ALA A 111 -12.87 5.97 -10.00
C ALA A 111 -13.92 6.79 -10.77
N ALA A 112 -14.66 7.67 -10.08
CA ALA A 112 -15.71 8.47 -10.72
C ALA A 112 -15.21 9.43 -11.82
N GLN A 113 -13.92 9.78 -11.80
CA GLN A 113 -13.30 10.68 -12.79
C GLN A 113 -12.24 9.97 -13.63
N SER A 114 -12.09 8.65 -13.46
CA SER A 114 -11.06 7.87 -14.09
C SER A 114 -11.39 7.60 -15.56
N ALA A 115 -10.41 7.82 -16.44
CA ALA A 115 -10.51 7.39 -17.84
C ALA A 115 -10.40 5.87 -17.99
N SER A 116 -9.75 5.18 -17.04
CA SER A 116 -9.81 3.72 -16.92
C SER A 116 -11.11 3.32 -16.25
N THR A 117 -11.81 2.33 -16.80
CA THR A 117 -12.97 1.70 -16.17
C THR A 117 -12.54 0.53 -15.28
N LEU A 118 -13.39 0.12 -14.34
CA LEU A 118 -13.13 -1.06 -13.53
C LEU A 118 -13.03 -2.32 -14.39
N ALA A 119 -13.87 -2.43 -15.43
CA ALA A 119 -13.80 -3.50 -16.41
C ALA A 119 -12.42 -3.57 -17.11
N ASN A 120 -11.84 -2.43 -17.50
CA ASN A 120 -10.49 -2.40 -18.07
C ASN A 120 -9.46 -2.90 -17.08
N PHE A 121 -9.55 -2.47 -15.82
CA PHE A 121 -8.64 -2.91 -14.77
C PHE A 121 -8.73 -4.42 -14.54
N ASN A 122 -9.94 -4.96 -14.36
CA ASN A 122 -10.16 -6.40 -14.18
C ASN A 122 -9.65 -7.21 -15.38
N ALA A 123 -9.86 -6.72 -16.62
CA ALA A 123 -9.33 -7.36 -17.82
C ALA A 123 -7.78 -7.36 -17.88
N TRP A 124 -7.12 -6.32 -17.34
CA TRP A 124 -5.65 -6.31 -17.27
C TRP A 124 -5.12 -7.34 -16.28
N MET A 125 -5.85 -7.60 -15.20
CA MET A 125 -5.50 -8.61 -14.20
C MET A 125 -5.53 -10.01 -14.82
N ASP A 126 -6.56 -10.32 -15.62
CA ASP A 126 -6.65 -11.60 -16.31
C ASP A 126 -5.47 -11.84 -17.27
N ALA A 127 -5.21 -10.88 -18.17
CA ALA A 127 -4.29 -11.06 -19.30
C ALA A 127 -2.80 -10.89 -18.97
N ASN A 128 -2.44 -10.13 -17.92
CA ASN A 128 -1.03 -9.79 -17.65
C ASN A 128 -0.41 -10.55 -16.48
N LEU A 129 -1.22 -11.06 -15.54
CA LEU A 129 -0.68 -11.70 -14.35
C LEU A 129 -0.09 -13.08 -14.61
N SER A 130 -0.41 -13.71 -15.74
CA SER A 130 0.14 -15.00 -16.18
C SER A 130 1.64 -14.90 -16.50
N LYS A 131 2.17 -13.67 -16.54
CA LYS A 131 3.57 -13.34 -16.85
C LYS A 131 4.38 -12.98 -15.60
N ILE A 132 3.75 -12.94 -14.41
CA ILE A 132 4.48 -12.79 -13.15
C ILE A 132 5.04 -14.17 -12.79
N THR A 133 6.18 -14.50 -13.39
CA THR A 133 6.86 -15.80 -13.19
C THR A 133 8.17 -15.69 -12.45
N ASP A 134 8.73 -14.48 -12.31
CA ASP A 134 10.09 -14.27 -11.85
C ASP A 134 10.19 -13.07 -10.89
N GLY A 135 10.79 -13.29 -9.73
CA GLY A 135 11.07 -12.29 -8.68
C GLY A 135 11.46 -12.95 -7.35
N ASP A 136 12.27 -12.26 -6.55
CA ASP A 136 12.79 -12.81 -5.27
C ASP A 136 11.71 -12.92 -4.19
N LEU A 137 10.61 -12.17 -4.32
CA LEU A 137 9.47 -12.24 -3.42
C LEU A 137 8.24 -12.88 -4.09
N PRO A 138 7.50 -13.72 -3.36
CA PRO A 138 6.25 -14.27 -3.86
C PRO A 138 5.20 -13.16 -4.03
N PHE A 139 4.35 -13.33 -5.05
CA PHE A 139 3.19 -12.48 -5.25
C PHE A 139 1.93 -13.14 -4.67
N TYR A 140 1.03 -12.26 -4.23
CA TYR A 140 -0.24 -12.58 -3.65
C TYR A 140 -1.35 -11.75 -4.29
N TYR A 141 -2.58 -12.19 -4.09
CA TYR A 141 -3.77 -11.48 -4.50
C TYR A 141 -4.83 -11.51 -3.40
N TRP A 142 -5.72 -10.52 -3.44
CA TRP A 142 -6.87 -10.43 -2.53
C TRP A 142 -7.91 -9.47 -3.08
N THR A 143 -9.17 -9.68 -2.71
CA THR A 143 -10.29 -8.84 -3.17
C THR A 143 -10.35 -7.51 -2.40
N ASN A 144 -11.18 -6.60 -2.89
CA ASN A 144 -11.49 -5.34 -2.23
C ASN A 144 -12.20 -5.50 -0.86
N GLU A 145 -12.69 -6.69 -0.53
CA GLU A 145 -13.26 -7.02 0.79
C GLU A 145 -12.19 -7.30 1.85
N ILE A 146 -11.01 -7.75 1.42
CA ILE A 146 -9.89 -8.04 2.32
C ILE A 146 -9.10 -6.75 2.55
N ASP A 147 -8.98 -6.35 3.81
CA ASP A 147 -8.20 -5.18 4.21
C ASP A 147 -6.69 -5.46 4.23
N GLU A 148 -5.91 -4.41 4.46
CA GLU A 148 -4.44 -4.45 4.47
C GLU A 148 -3.81 -5.35 5.57
N TYR A 149 -4.61 -5.81 6.54
CA TYR A 149 -4.20 -6.69 7.64
C TYR A 149 -4.69 -8.13 7.47
N GLY A 150 -5.54 -8.41 6.47
CA GLY A 150 -6.11 -9.72 6.21
C GLY A 150 -5.13 -10.74 5.63
N ASP A 151 -5.62 -11.94 5.36
CA ASP A 151 -4.83 -13.01 4.77
C ASP A 151 -4.89 -12.92 3.25
N PHE A 152 -3.74 -12.96 2.59
CA PHE A 152 -3.63 -12.83 1.14
C PHE A 152 -3.40 -14.20 0.52
N MET A 153 -4.03 -14.44 -0.63
CA MET A 153 -3.95 -15.71 -1.32
C MET A 153 -2.72 -15.75 -2.23
N PRO A 154 -2.00 -16.89 -2.31
CA PRO A 154 -0.86 -17.01 -3.20
C PRO A 154 -1.31 -16.95 -4.67
N MET A 155 -0.50 -16.34 -5.54
CA MET A 155 -0.81 -16.24 -6.98
C MET A 155 -1.01 -17.59 -7.67
N SER A 156 -0.50 -18.70 -7.11
CA SER A 156 -0.73 -20.04 -7.64
C SER A 156 -2.21 -20.45 -7.65
N GLY A 157 -3.03 -19.90 -6.75
CA GLY A 157 -4.49 -20.12 -6.72
C GLY A 157 -5.26 -19.14 -7.59
N PHE A 158 -4.63 -18.07 -8.06
CA PHE A 158 -5.29 -16.91 -8.66
C PHE A 158 -6.22 -17.29 -9.80
N TYR A 159 -5.76 -18.00 -10.83
CA TYR A 159 -6.59 -18.29 -12.01
C TYR A 159 -7.77 -19.23 -11.74
N HIS A 160 -7.64 -20.12 -10.75
CA HIS A 160 -8.74 -20.96 -10.31
C HIS A 160 -9.81 -20.09 -9.65
N ASP A 161 -9.39 -19.28 -8.68
CA ASP A 161 -10.29 -18.50 -7.85
C ASP A 161 -10.83 -17.26 -8.56
N PHE A 162 -10.07 -16.65 -9.48
CA PHE A 162 -10.42 -15.41 -10.19
C PHE A 162 -11.61 -15.61 -11.13
N ASN A 163 -11.66 -16.76 -11.81
CA ASN A 163 -12.82 -17.15 -12.64
C ASN A 163 -14.07 -17.38 -11.78
N ASP A 164 -13.89 -17.86 -10.54
CA ASP A 164 -14.97 -18.12 -9.59
C ASP A 164 -15.37 -16.87 -8.77
N GLN A 165 -14.49 -15.86 -8.67
CA GLN A 165 -14.67 -14.65 -7.85
C GLN A 165 -15.60 -13.60 -8.47
N HIS A 166 -16.18 -13.86 -9.64
CA HIS A 166 -17.16 -12.99 -10.28
C HIS A 166 -16.80 -11.49 -10.19
N LEU A 167 -15.65 -11.12 -10.77
CA LEU A 167 -15.29 -9.71 -10.99
C LEU A 167 -16.19 -9.01 -12.05
N ASP A 168 -17.31 -9.63 -12.40
CA ASP A 168 -18.36 -9.19 -13.33
C ASP A 168 -19.26 -8.09 -12.74
N THR A 169 -19.00 -7.61 -11.53
CA THR A 169 -19.75 -6.49 -10.94
C THR A 169 -18.96 -5.19 -11.00
N ASP A 170 -19.67 -4.06 -11.12
CA ASP A 170 -19.09 -2.71 -11.17
C ASP A 170 -18.43 -2.28 -9.84
N THR A 171 -18.39 -3.14 -8.83
CA THR A 171 -17.90 -2.86 -7.48
C THR A 171 -16.84 -3.83 -6.98
N ASN A 172 -16.53 -4.90 -7.70
CA ASN A 172 -15.56 -5.90 -7.25
C ASN A 172 -14.26 -5.79 -8.05
N TRP A 173 -13.14 -5.85 -7.34
CA TRP A 173 -11.81 -5.86 -7.94
C TRP A 173 -10.82 -6.58 -7.04
N CYS A 174 -9.75 -7.07 -7.66
CA CYS A 174 -8.63 -7.68 -6.95
C CYS A 174 -7.43 -6.73 -6.92
N ARG A 175 -6.65 -6.85 -5.85
CA ARG A 175 -5.29 -6.33 -5.77
C ARG A 175 -4.34 -7.47 -6.02
N VAL A 176 -3.19 -7.14 -6.61
CA VAL A 176 -2.06 -8.06 -6.70
C VAL A 176 -0.83 -7.32 -6.26
N GLY A 177 -0.04 -7.98 -5.43
CA GLY A 177 1.13 -7.37 -4.87
C GLY A 177 2.01 -8.37 -4.15
N THR A 178 3.08 -7.85 -3.60
CA THR A 178 3.99 -8.57 -2.73
C THR A 178 4.14 -7.81 -1.42
N TYR A 179 4.69 -8.48 -0.42
CA TYR A 179 4.93 -7.89 0.87
C TYR A 179 6.13 -8.52 1.58
N ILE A 180 6.68 -7.76 2.51
CA ILE A 180 7.69 -8.20 3.48
C ILE A 180 7.05 -8.04 4.87
N LEU A 181 7.07 -9.09 5.68
CA LEU A 181 6.55 -9.02 7.04
C LEU A 181 7.37 -8.05 7.87
N ALA A 182 6.73 -7.41 8.85
CA ALA A 182 7.39 -6.44 9.72
C ALA A 182 8.62 -7.03 10.42
N GLU A 183 8.57 -8.32 10.79
CA GLU A 183 9.67 -9.04 11.44
C GLU A 183 10.86 -9.32 10.51
N ASP A 184 10.62 -9.39 9.19
CA ASP A 184 11.66 -9.69 8.20
C ASP A 184 12.27 -8.41 7.59
N LEU A 185 11.77 -7.22 7.95
CA LEU A 185 12.20 -5.95 7.34
C LEU A 185 13.68 -5.60 7.62
N ASP A 186 14.21 -6.03 8.76
CA ASP A 186 15.60 -5.71 9.15
C ASP A 186 16.62 -6.57 8.38
N ASP A 187 16.21 -7.77 7.97
CA ASP A 187 17.03 -8.74 7.24
C ASP A 187 16.82 -8.66 5.72
N PHE A 188 15.91 -7.79 5.26
CA PHE A 188 15.65 -7.59 3.85
C PHE A 188 16.67 -6.64 3.22
N ASP A 189 17.73 -7.22 2.65
CA ASP A 189 18.60 -6.54 1.69
C ASP A 189 18.06 -6.76 0.27
N ALA A 190 17.73 -5.65 -0.40
CA ALA A 190 17.50 -5.66 -1.84
C ALA A 190 18.84 -5.36 -2.52
N ASP A 191 19.49 -6.39 -3.04
CA ASP A 191 20.66 -6.25 -3.92
C ASP A 191 20.32 -5.51 -5.23
#